data_AF-A0A3R7IDX1-F1
#
_entry.id   AF-A0A3R7IDX1-F1
#
_cell.length_a   1.000
_cell.length_b   1.000
_cell.length_c   1.000
_cell.angle_alpha   90.00
_cell.angle_beta   90.00
_cell.angle_gamma   90.00
#
_symmetry.space_group_name_H-M   'P 1'
#
loop_
_entity.id
_entity.type
_entity.pdbx_description
1 polymer ?
#
loop_
_entity_poly.entity_id
_entity_poly.type
_entity_poly.pdbx_seq_one_letter_code
_entity_poly.pdbx_strand_id
1 'polypeptide(L)'
;MRKISACILALVLLASALPLAITPAAAYEKKIPCDADGNNELTKEELVNAILPYMLGEGSYTLDDVGDAAWVYAYWDGKPKTIVDSAGTTITLYSPIERAVVLNSDFAEAVAVLDKRDIVVGIAHTITKYTKFFPEISTKTDVGGWYTPDVEAILATHPDAIFTYVKWPSTAKLDDKLPEGINVIRMDFYKAATLRDEMLKLGDLLDRTELRDQYLEWYDQYVDEISKRVAEIPEENKTRVFIDGGKGKTFGRRAYSTGTGMHDLCVCAGGVNIAEGYVEGYADVETEWILHENPDVIVGISYKGGYETDDSTLMKEHYD
;
A
#
# COMPACT_ATOMS: atom_id res chain seq x y z
N MET A 1 -76.01 -17.17 16.04
CA MET A 1 -74.93 -17.16 17.04
C MET A 1 -73.69 -17.81 16.45
N ARG A 2 -72.57 -17.08 16.38
CA ARG A 2 -71.16 -17.52 16.19
C ARG A 2 -70.89 -18.34 14.91
N LYS A 3 -69.99 -17.98 13.99
CA LYS A 3 -68.67 -17.36 14.12
C LYS A 3 -68.34 -16.57 12.83
N ILE A 4 -68.06 -15.28 13.00
CA ILE A 4 -67.26 -14.45 12.10
C ILE A 4 -65.84 -14.45 12.70
N SER A 5 -64.82 -14.42 11.84
CA SER A 5 -63.38 -14.28 12.14
C SER A 5 -62.55 -15.55 11.93
N ALA A 6 -62.16 -15.79 10.67
CA ALA A 6 -60.98 -16.61 10.35
C ALA A 6 -60.30 -16.26 9.01
N CYS A 7 -60.75 -15.24 8.25
CA CYS A 7 -60.23 -15.01 6.89
C CYS A 7 -59.48 -13.67 6.68
N ILE A 8 -59.21 -12.89 7.72
CA ILE A 8 -58.56 -11.56 7.55
C ILE A 8 -57.08 -11.54 7.99
N LEU A 9 -56.56 -12.59 8.63
CA LEU A 9 -55.17 -12.59 9.13
C LEU A 9 -54.12 -13.20 8.19
N ALA A 10 -54.52 -13.79 7.05
CA ALA A 10 -53.58 -14.41 6.11
C ALA A 10 -53.21 -13.54 4.90
N LEU A 11 -53.78 -12.34 4.78
CA LEU A 11 -53.61 -11.45 3.62
C LEU A 11 -52.82 -10.16 3.91
N VAL A 12 -52.31 -9.99 5.14
CA VAL A 12 -51.53 -8.80 5.55
C VAL A 12 -50.03 -9.12 5.74
N LEU A 13 -49.60 -10.38 5.60
CA LEU A 13 -48.18 -10.78 5.75
C LEU A 13 -47.44 -10.96 4.41
N LEU A 14 -47.98 -10.45 3.31
CA LEU A 14 -47.40 -10.57 1.96
C LEU A 14 -46.98 -9.22 1.33
N ALA A 15 -46.85 -8.15 2.13
CA ALA A 15 -46.56 -6.80 1.65
C ALA A 15 -45.36 -6.11 2.33
N SER A 16 -44.38 -6.85 2.82
CA SER A 16 -43.10 -6.27 3.30
C SER A 16 -41.89 -7.15 2.97
N ALA A 17 -41.82 -7.61 1.73
CA ALA A 17 -40.55 -7.93 1.11
C ALA A 17 -40.33 -6.87 0.04
N LEU A 18 -39.90 -5.67 0.45
CA LEU A 18 -39.10 -4.84 -0.44
C LEU A 18 -37.92 -5.73 -0.84
N PRO A 19 -37.75 -6.07 -2.13
CA PRO A 19 -36.42 -6.45 -2.56
C PRO A 19 -35.57 -5.25 -2.17
N LEU A 20 -34.62 -5.46 -1.25
CA LEU A 20 -33.38 -4.70 -1.32
C LEU A 20 -32.89 -4.97 -2.73
N ALA A 21 -33.26 -4.08 -3.65
CA ALA A 21 -32.64 -3.99 -4.94
C ALA A 21 -31.20 -3.68 -4.56
N ILE A 22 -30.39 -4.74 -4.55
CA ILE A 22 -28.97 -4.63 -4.84
C ILE A 22 -29.00 -4.01 -6.23
N THR A 23 -29.02 -2.68 -6.27
CA THR A 23 -28.69 -1.94 -7.47
C THR A 23 -27.39 -2.58 -7.93
N PRO A 24 -27.32 -3.10 -9.17
CA PRO A 24 -26.05 -3.61 -9.65
C PRO A 24 -25.06 -2.48 -9.43
N ALA A 25 -24.03 -2.74 -8.62
CA ALA A 25 -22.85 -1.89 -8.61
C ALA A 25 -22.58 -1.60 -10.08
N ALA A 26 -22.69 -0.32 -10.47
CA ALA A 26 -22.59 0.08 -11.85
C ALA A 26 -21.39 -0.66 -12.43
N ALA A 27 -21.60 -1.39 -13.54
CA ALA A 27 -20.51 -2.10 -14.18
C ALA A 27 -19.37 -1.09 -14.33
N TYR A 28 -18.24 -1.35 -13.67
CA TYR A 28 -17.13 -0.42 -13.67
C TYR A 28 -16.60 -0.37 -15.10
N GLU A 29 -17.01 0.67 -15.84
CA GLU A 29 -16.51 0.90 -17.18
C GLU A 29 -15.17 1.64 -17.04
N LYS A 30 -14.14 1.12 -17.71
CA LYS A 30 -12.84 1.79 -17.85
C LYS A 30 -12.97 3.01 -18.76
N LYS A 31 -13.65 4.04 -18.26
CA LYS A 31 -13.89 5.32 -18.92
C LYS A 31 -13.88 6.43 -17.88
N ILE A 32 -13.59 7.65 -18.33
CA ILE A 32 -13.70 8.82 -17.47
C ILE A 32 -15.19 9.03 -17.12
N PRO A 33 -15.55 9.30 -15.85
CA PRO A 33 -16.91 9.69 -15.51
C PRO A 33 -17.35 10.91 -16.33
N CYS A 34 -18.62 10.92 -16.74
CA CYS A 34 -19.21 11.98 -17.57
C CYS A 34 -18.62 12.18 -18.98
N ASP A 35 -17.70 11.33 -19.43
CA ASP A 35 -17.30 11.23 -20.84
C ASP A 35 -18.46 10.65 -21.67
N ALA A 36 -19.09 11.49 -22.48
CA ALA A 36 -20.37 11.18 -23.12
C ALA A 36 -20.17 10.40 -24.42
N ASP A 37 -19.06 10.65 -25.12
CA ASP A 37 -18.73 9.95 -26.36
C ASP A 37 -17.79 8.74 -26.15
N GLY A 38 -17.22 8.59 -24.94
CA GLY A 38 -16.40 7.46 -24.52
C GLY A 38 -15.01 7.47 -25.15
N ASN A 39 -14.50 8.64 -25.54
CA ASN A 39 -13.21 8.78 -26.23
C ASN A 39 -12.00 8.87 -25.27
N ASN A 40 -12.22 8.84 -23.95
CA ASN A 40 -11.22 9.04 -22.89
C ASN A 40 -10.55 10.43 -22.93
N GLU A 41 -11.27 11.45 -23.35
CA GLU A 41 -10.86 12.85 -23.35
C GLU A 41 -12.05 13.72 -22.94
N LEU A 42 -12.13 14.04 -21.66
CA LEU A 42 -13.20 14.83 -21.11
C LEU A 42 -13.08 16.29 -21.55
N THR A 43 -14.07 16.75 -22.32
CA THR A 43 -14.13 18.13 -22.79
C THR A 43 -14.85 19.06 -21.81
N LYS A 44 -14.63 20.37 -21.96
CA LYS A 44 -15.40 21.39 -21.22
C LYS A 44 -16.91 21.25 -21.47
N GLU A 45 -17.30 20.91 -22.70
CA GLU A 45 -18.71 20.79 -23.07
C GLU A 45 -19.37 19.62 -22.33
N GLU A 46 -18.72 18.46 -22.32
CA GLU A 46 -19.20 17.30 -21.57
C GLU A 46 -19.26 17.56 -20.07
N LEU A 47 -18.22 18.17 -19.51
CA LEU A 47 -18.19 18.51 -18.10
C LEU A 47 -19.32 19.48 -17.71
N VAL A 48 -19.57 20.52 -18.50
CA VAL A 48 -20.67 21.47 -18.25
C VAL A 48 -22.03 20.79 -18.41
N ASN A 49 -22.17 19.92 -19.42
CA ASN A 49 -23.38 19.15 -19.67
C ASN A 49 -23.63 18.05 -18.62
N ALA A 50 -22.64 17.69 -17.82
CA ALA A 50 -22.81 16.81 -16.66
C ALA A 50 -23.12 17.57 -15.38
N ILE A 51 -22.34 18.63 -15.08
CA ILE A 51 -22.48 19.41 -13.85
C ILE A 51 -23.82 20.15 -13.78
N LEU A 52 -24.24 20.83 -14.86
CA LEU A 52 -25.46 21.65 -14.82
C LEU A 52 -26.72 20.81 -14.56
N PRO A 53 -26.98 19.70 -15.28
CA PRO A 53 -28.13 18.85 -14.96
C PRO A 53 -28.06 18.23 -13.57
N TYR A 54 -26.87 17.83 -13.10
CA TYR A 54 -26.70 17.34 -11.73
C TYR A 54 -27.12 18.40 -10.69
N MET A 55 -26.62 19.64 -10.83
CA MET A 55 -26.94 20.74 -9.92
C MET A 55 -28.43 21.13 -9.92
N LEU A 56 -29.11 20.94 -11.05
CA LEU A 56 -30.55 21.21 -11.18
C LEU A 56 -31.44 20.02 -10.76
N GLY A 57 -30.84 18.86 -10.46
CA GLY A 57 -31.59 17.63 -10.17
C GLY A 57 -32.28 17.03 -11.41
N GLU A 58 -31.79 17.37 -12.60
CA GLU A 58 -32.32 16.96 -13.91
C GLU A 58 -31.46 15.88 -14.59
N GLY A 59 -30.32 15.50 -13.99
CA GLY A 59 -29.37 14.50 -14.51
C GLY A 59 -29.41 13.15 -13.80
N SER A 60 -28.78 12.15 -14.43
CA SER A 60 -28.58 10.81 -13.85
C SER A 60 -27.23 10.63 -13.14
N TYR A 61 -26.32 11.59 -13.29
CA TYR A 61 -25.00 11.55 -12.65
C TYR A 61 -25.11 11.74 -11.13
N THR A 62 -24.17 11.15 -10.41
CA THR A 62 -24.00 11.29 -8.97
C THR A 62 -23.03 12.43 -8.64
N LEU A 63 -22.87 12.74 -7.34
CA LEU A 63 -21.86 13.71 -6.88
C LEU A 63 -20.46 13.21 -7.24
N ASP A 64 -20.22 11.92 -7.05
CA ASP A 64 -18.93 11.28 -7.30
C ASP A 64 -18.61 11.34 -8.80
N ASP A 65 -19.58 11.04 -9.68
CA ASP A 65 -19.39 11.16 -11.14
C ASP A 65 -18.93 12.57 -11.57
N VAL A 66 -19.63 13.61 -11.11
CA VAL A 66 -19.29 14.99 -11.50
C VAL A 66 -18.04 15.51 -10.79
N GLY A 67 -17.76 15.02 -9.57
CA GLY A 67 -16.56 15.34 -8.80
C GLY A 67 -15.31 14.76 -9.44
N ASP A 68 -15.35 13.47 -9.80
CA ASP A 68 -14.29 12.76 -10.50
C ASP A 68 -14.03 13.38 -11.87
N ALA A 69 -15.08 13.63 -12.66
CA ALA A 69 -14.96 14.28 -13.96
C ALA A 69 -14.30 15.67 -13.83
N ALA A 70 -14.71 16.46 -12.83
CA ALA A 70 -14.10 17.76 -12.57
C ALA A 70 -12.62 17.61 -12.16
N TRP A 71 -12.27 16.60 -11.37
CA TRP A 71 -10.89 16.31 -10.99
C TRP A 71 -10.03 15.96 -12.20
N VAL A 72 -10.49 15.03 -13.03
CA VAL A 72 -9.80 14.59 -14.25
C VAL A 72 -9.60 15.77 -15.20
N TYR A 73 -10.62 16.61 -15.39
CA TYR A 73 -10.50 17.81 -16.22
C TYR A 73 -9.49 18.81 -15.66
N ALA A 74 -9.56 19.11 -14.36
CA ALA A 74 -8.77 20.17 -13.74
C ALA A 74 -7.30 19.78 -13.50
N TYR A 75 -7.04 18.53 -13.11
CA TYR A 75 -5.72 18.09 -12.66
C TYR A 75 -5.05 17.15 -13.67
N TRP A 76 -5.81 16.46 -14.51
CA TRP A 76 -5.27 15.46 -15.46
C TRP A 76 -5.47 15.86 -16.94
N ASP A 77 -5.74 17.15 -17.20
CA ASP A 77 -5.94 17.71 -18.54
C ASP A 77 -7.02 16.96 -19.35
N GLY A 78 -8.07 16.50 -18.65
CA GLY A 78 -9.19 15.77 -19.23
C GLY A 78 -8.87 14.33 -19.64
N LYS A 79 -7.72 13.76 -19.26
CA LYS A 79 -7.28 12.43 -19.74
C LYS A 79 -7.02 11.46 -18.59
N PRO A 80 -7.09 10.13 -18.83
CA PRO A 80 -6.79 9.14 -17.82
C PRO A 80 -5.33 9.24 -17.40
N LYS A 81 -5.06 9.06 -16.10
CA LYS A 81 -3.70 9.03 -15.59
C LYS A 81 -3.13 7.63 -15.72
N THR A 82 -1.91 7.50 -16.24
CA THR A 82 -1.23 6.20 -16.35
C THR A 82 0.07 6.19 -15.59
N ILE A 83 0.33 5.12 -14.85
CA ILE A 83 1.56 4.88 -14.09
C ILE A 83 2.06 3.45 -14.34
N VAL A 84 3.36 3.23 -14.16
CA VAL A 84 3.93 1.88 -14.06
C VAL A 84 4.35 1.63 -12.62
N ASP A 85 3.79 0.61 -11.98
CA ASP A 85 4.12 0.26 -10.61
C ASP A 85 5.50 -0.43 -10.50
N SER A 86 5.93 -0.79 -9.29
CA SER A 86 7.21 -1.46 -9.08
C SER A 86 7.22 -2.94 -9.49
N ALA A 87 6.06 -3.50 -9.81
CA ALA A 87 5.96 -4.82 -10.44
C ALA A 87 6.06 -4.76 -11.97
N GLY A 88 6.14 -3.55 -12.56
CA GLY A 88 6.18 -3.34 -14.00
C GLY A 88 4.80 -3.38 -14.66
N THR A 89 3.73 -3.29 -13.88
CA THR A 89 2.35 -3.28 -14.38
C THR A 89 1.95 -1.85 -14.73
N THR A 90 1.42 -1.65 -15.94
CA THR A 90 0.80 -0.38 -16.33
C THR A 90 -0.60 -0.29 -15.73
N ILE A 91 -0.81 0.70 -14.87
CA ILE A 91 -2.09 1.02 -14.24
C ILE A 91 -2.63 2.30 -14.88
N THR A 92 -3.90 2.28 -15.29
CA THR A 92 -4.60 3.45 -15.85
C THR A 92 -5.79 3.78 -14.96
N LEU A 93 -5.75 4.98 -14.37
CA LEU A 93 -6.83 5.56 -13.58
C LEU A 93 -7.70 6.45 -14.46
N TYR A 94 -9.00 6.25 -14.38
CA TYR A 94 -10.00 7.07 -15.08
C TYR A 94 -10.69 8.08 -14.16
N SER A 95 -10.49 7.95 -12.85
CA SER A 95 -10.94 8.83 -11.77
C SER A 95 -9.92 8.77 -10.62
N PRO A 96 -9.84 9.80 -9.75
CA PRO A 96 -8.96 9.78 -8.59
C PRO A 96 -9.26 8.60 -7.65
N ILE A 97 -8.24 8.15 -6.90
CA ILE A 97 -8.41 7.11 -5.87
C ILE A 97 -9.09 7.73 -4.65
N GLU A 98 -10.25 7.21 -4.27
CA GLU A 98 -11.02 7.65 -3.11
C GLU A 98 -11.09 6.58 -2.01
N ARG A 99 -10.93 5.30 -2.36
CA ARG A 99 -11.14 4.17 -1.44
C ARG A 99 -10.07 3.09 -1.58
N ALA A 100 -8.95 3.26 -0.89
CA ALA A 100 -7.84 2.34 -0.89
C ALA A 100 -7.86 1.32 0.26
N VAL A 101 -7.53 0.07 -0.06
CA VAL A 101 -7.09 -0.92 0.93
C VAL A 101 -5.56 -0.96 0.99
N VAL A 102 -4.98 -0.89 2.18
CA VAL A 102 -3.52 -0.89 2.37
C VAL A 102 -3.08 -2.19 3.06
N LEU A 103 -2.41 -3.06 2.31
CA LEU A 103 -2.06 -4.40 2.79
C LEU A 103 -0.70 -4.48 3.48
N ASN A 104 0.10 -3.41 3.56
CA ASN A 104 1.36 -3.46 4.30
C ASN A 104 1.71 -2.15 5.01
N SER A 105 2.54 -2.25 6.06
CA SER A 105 2.88 -1.11 6.91
C SER A 105 3.72 -0.07 6.20
N ASP A 106 4.71 -0.48 5.40
CA ASP A 106 5.63 0.43 4.70
C ASP A 106 4.87 1.36 3.74
N PHE A 107 3.90 0.81 3.01
CA PHE A 107 2.99 1.55 2.14
C PHE A 107 2.04 2.44 2.95
N ALA A 108 1.57 1.99 4.12
CA ALA A 108 0.79 2.85 5.02
C ALA A 108 1.60 4.06 5.52
N GLU A 109 2.91 3.93 5.73
CA GLU A 109 3.79 5.06 6.02
C GLU A 109 3.83 6.04 4.84
N ALA A 110 4.02 5.54 3.63
CA ALA A 110 4.06 6.35 2.42
C ALA A 110 2.77 7.14 2.19
N VAL A 111 1.61 6.50 2.37
CA VAL A 111 0.28 7.14 2.33
C VAL A 111 0.14 8.20 3.41
N ALA A 112 0.66 7.94 4.61
CA ALA A 112 0.64 8.90 5.71
C ALA A 112 1.57 10.10 5.44
N VAL A 113 2.75 9.89 4.88
CA VAL A 113 3.68 10.96 4.47
C VAL A 113 3.04 11.88 3.43
N LEU A 114 2.32 11.30 2.47
CA LEU A 114 1.58 12.05 1.45
C LEU A 114 0.22 12.57 1.94
N ASP A 115 -0.07 12.43 3.24
CA ASP A 115 -1.26 12.96 3.88
C ASP A 115 -2.58 12.52 3.22
N LYS A 116 -2.64 11.25 2.82
CA LYS A 116 -3.81 10.60 2.19
C LYS A 116 -4.39 9.51 3.07
N ARG A 117 -4.47 9.75 4.38
CA ARG A 117 -5.01 8.77 5.37
C ARG A 117 -6.52 8.58 5.24
N ASP A 118 -7.20 9.58 4.69
CA ASP A 118 -8.65 9.68 4.51
C ASP A 118 -9.19 8.64 3.52
N ILE A 119 -8.47 8.38 2.42
CA ILE A 119 -8.86 7.40 1.41
C ILE A 119 -8.75 5.95 1.89
N VAL A 120 -8.08 5.69 3.02
CA VAL A 120 -7.88 4.32 3.50
C VAL A 120 -9.17 3.79 4.14
N VAL A 121 -9.69 2.69 3.60
CA VAL A 121 -10.95 2.06 4.04
C VAL A 121 -10.76 0.67 4.65
N GLY A 122 -9.65 0.00 4.33
CA GLY A 122 -9.27 -1.29 4.90
C GLY A 122 -7.75 -1.45 5.01
N ILE A 123 -7.32 -2.25 5.97
CA ILE A 123 -5.91 -2.42 6.32
C ILE A 123 -5.59 -3.88 6.66
N ALA A 124 -4.33 -4.28 6.43
CA ALA A 124 -3.86 -5.56 6.93
C ALA A 124 -3.86 -5.61 8.47
N HIS A 125 -4.15 -6.79 9.03
CA HIS A 125 -4.22 -7.07 10.45
C HIS A 125 -3.01 -6.57 11.25
N THR A 126 -1.81 -6.59 10.67
CA THR A 126 -0.59 -6.11 11.34
C THR A 126 -0.65 -4.61 11.64
N ILE A 127 -1.26 -3.81 10.76
CA ILE A 127 -1.37 -2.36 10.89
C ILE A 127 -2.30 -1.98 12.05
N THR A 128 -3.30 -2.81 12.36
CA THR A 128 -4.22 -2.58 13.50
C THR A 128 -3.50 -2.51 14.85
N LYS A 129 -2.28 -3.09 14.93
CA LYS A 129 -1.48 -3.16 16.15
C LYS A 129 -0.55 -1.96 16.33
N TYR A 130 -0.32 -1.17 15.29
CA TYR A 130 0.59 -0.03 15.30
C TYR A 130 -0.15 1.28 15.62
N THR A 131 -0.88 1.32 16.74
CA THR A 131 -1.80 2.43 17.05
C THR A 131 -1.11 3.76 17.32
N LYS A 132 0.11 3.79 17.89
CA LYS A 132 0.83 5.07 18.06
C LYS A 132 1.40 5.59 16.74
N PHE A 133 1.86 4.70 15.87
CA PHE A 133 2.43 5.08 14.57
C PHE A 133 1.32 5.47 13.57
N PHE A 134 0.18 4.79 13.64
CA PHE A 134 -0.96 4.96 12.76
C PHE A 134 -2.26 5.23 13.54
N PRO A 135 -2.37 6.33 14.31
CA PRO A 135 -3.53 6.56 15.19
C PRO A 135 -4.87 6.58 14.45
N GLU A 136 -4.88 7.03 13.19
CA GLU A 136 -6.06 7.06 12.34
C GLU A 136 -6.20 5.80 11.50
N ILE A 137 -5.13 5.40 10.78
CA ILE A 137 -5.14 4.27 9.86
C ILE A 137 -5.39 2.94 10.61
N SER A 138 -4.87 2.77 11.83
CA SER A 138 -5.03 1.52 12.60
C SER A 138 -6.48 1.23 13.01
N THR A 139 -7.39 2.21 12.87
CA THR A 139 -8.82 2.08 13.20
C THR A 139 -9.68 1.61 12.03
N LYS A 140 -9.09 1.52 10.82
CA LYS A 140 -9.79 1.10 9.60
C LYS A 140 -10.06 -0.41 9.62
N THR A 141 -10.92 -0.86 8.71
CA THR A 141 -11.40 -2.26 8.65
C THR A 141 -10.23 -3.23 8.50
N ASP A 142 -10.13 -4.21 9.40
CA ASP A 142 -9.18 -5.31 9.26
C ASP A 142 -9.63 -6.25 8.13
N VAL A 143 -8.80 -6.38 7.10
CA VAL A 143 -9.06 -7.23 5.93
C VAL A 143 -8.13 -8.45 5.86
N GLY A 144 -7.60 -8.88 7.00
CA GLY A 144 -6.77 -10.07 7.13
C GLY A 144 -5.28 -9.81 6.95
N GLY A 145 -4.50 -10.86 6.69
CA GLY A 145 -3.04 -10.76 6.67
C GLY A 145 -2.47 -10.25 5.35
N TRP A 146 -1.37 -9.48 5.40
CA TRP A 146 -0.70 -8.99 4.19
C TRP A 146 -0.27 -10.10 3.20
N TYR A 147 0.07 -11.29 3.70
CA TYR A 147 0.48 -12.44 2.88
C TYR A 147 -0.70 -13.34 2.44
N THR A 148 -1.81 -13.26 3.16
CA THR A 148 -3.04 -14.04 2.97
C THR A 148 -4.23 -13.14 3.28
N PRO A 149 -4.53 -12.16 2.40
CA PRO A 149 -5.64 -11.25 2.62
C PRO A 149 -6.98 -11.96 2.48
N ASP A 150 -7.99 -11.43 3.17
CA ASP A 150 -9.37 -11.86 3.03
C ASP A 150 -10.05 -11.05 1.93
N VAL A 151 -10.22 -11.66 0.75
CA VAL A 151 -10.80 -11.00 -0.42
C VAL A 151 -12.26 -10.59 -0.18
N GLU A 152 -13.03 -11.37 0.58
CA GLU A 152 -14.43 -11.01 0.87
C GLU A 152 -14.49 -9.78 1.77
N ALA A 153 -13.64 -9.74 2.80
CA ALA A 153 -13.50 -8.57 3.66
C ALA A 153 -13.02 -7.33 2.88
N ILE A 154 -12.07 -7.49 1.95
CA ILE A 154 -11.63 -6.41 1.04
C ILE A 154 -12.82 -5.87 0.26
N LEU A 155 -13.58 -6.73 -0.43
CA LEU A 155 -14.68 -6.29 -1.29
C LEU A 155 -15.81 -5.63 -0.50
N ALA A 156 -16.04 -6.06 0.75
CA ALA A 156 -17.01 -5.42 1.64
C ALA A 156 -16.66 -3.97 2.00
N THR A 157 -15.40 -3.55 1.83
CA THR A 157 -14.98 -2.15 2.00
C THR A 157 -15.21 -1.29 0.76
N HIS A 158 -15.72 -1.86 -0.34
CA HIS A 158 -15.93 -1.17 -1.63
C HIS A 158 -14.70 -0.36 -2.09
N PRO A 159 -13.51 -0.97 -2.25
CA PRO A 159 -12.32 -0.25 -2.66
C PRO A 159 -12.27 -0.04 -4.18
N ASP A 160 -11.60 1.03 -4.60
CA ASP A 160 -11.20 1.29 -6.00
C ASP A 160 -9.70 0.99 -6.23
N ALA A 161 -8.92 0.87 -5.16
CA ALA A 161 -7.51 0.54 -5.19
C ALA A 161 -7.07 -0.38 -4.03
N ILE A 162 -6.05 -1.20 -4.30
CA ILE A 162 -5.37 -2.01 -3.29
C ILE A 162 -3.87 -1.79 -3.41
N PHE A 163 -3.26 -1.35 -2.31
CA PHE A 163 -1.82 -1.12 -2.18
C PHE A 163 -1.17 -2.32 -1.50
N THR A 164 -0.18 -2.93 -2.15
CA THR A 164 0.50 -4.13 -1.62
C THR A 164 1.96 -4.24 -2.08
N TYR A 165 2.71 -5.22 -1.54
CA TYR A 165 4.09 -5.48 -1.95
C TYR A 165 4.21 -5.94 -3.41
N VAL A 166 5.39 -5.75 -3.99
CA VAL A 166 5.72 -6.19 -5.36
C VAL A 166 5.46 -7.68 -5.53
N LYS A 167 6.02 -8.49 -4.63
CA LYS A 167 5.96 -9.95 -4.73
C LYS A 167 4.71 -10.55 -4.05
N TRP A 168 4.24 -9.93 -2.97
CA TRP A 168 3.26 -10.52 -2.07
C TRP A 168 2.02 -9.65 -1.84
N PRO A 169 0.83 -10.25 -1.65
CA PRO A 169 0.54 -11.66 -1.92
C PRO A 169 0.71 -11.96 -3.42
N SER A 170 0.80 -13.23 -3.80
CA SER A 170 0.82 -13.61 -5.22
C SER A 170 -0.49 -13.21 -5.91
N THR A 171 -0.47 -12.97 -7.22
CA THR A 171 -1.67 -12.62 -8.00
C THR A 171 -2.82 -13.62 -7.79
N ALA A 172 -2.53 -14.92 -7.78
CA ALA A 172 -3.52 -15.97 -7.52
C ALA A 172 -4.22 -15.90 -6.15
N LYS A 173 -3.61 -15.19 -5.18
CA LYS A 173 -4.20 -15.01 -3.84
C LYS A 173 -5.05 -13.75 -3.74
N LEU A 174 -4.86 -12.77 -4.63
CA LEU A 174 -5.48 -11.46 -4.57
C LEU A 174 -6.05 -11.08 -5.95
N ASP A 175 -5.21 -10.64 -6.87
CA ASP A 175 -5.54 -10.01 -8.15
C ASP A 175 -6.54 -10.85 -8.96
N ASP A 176 -6.29 -12.16 -9.11
CA ASP A 176 -7.12 -13.07 -9.92
C ASP A 176 -8.52 -13.30 -9.33
N LYS A 177 -8.78 -12.83 -8.10
CA LYS A 177 -10.05 -12.98 -7.38
C LYS A 177 -10.84 -11.68 -7.29
N LEU A 178 -10.27 -10.57 -7.76
CA LEU A 178 -10.95 -9.27 -7.72
C LEU A 178 -11.82 -9.10 -8.98
N PRO A 179 -12.97 -8.43 -8.85
CA PRO A 179 -13.72 -7.98 -10.02
C PRO A 179 -12.93 -6.93 -10.79
N GLU A 180 -13.37 -6.67 -12.03
CA GLU A 180 -12.85 -5.53 -12.79
C GLU A 180 -13.14 -4.21 -12.06
N GLY A 181 -12.22 -3.26 -12.22
CA GLY A 181 -12.35 -1.90 -11.69
C GLY A 181 -11.59 -1.61 -10.40
N ILE A 182 -11.05 -2.63 -9.74
CA ILE A 182 -10.17 -2.44 -8.58
C ILE A 182 -8.72 -2.47 -9.06
N ASN A 183 -7.99 -1.37 -8.88
CA ASN A 183 -6.59 -1.28 -9.26
C ASN A 183 -5.70 -1.89 -8.18
N VAL A 184 -4.98 -2.96 -8.49
CA VAL A 184 -3.93 -3.50 -7.61
C VAL A 184 -2.62 -2.80 -7.96
N ILE A 185 -2.06 -2.04 -7.01
CA ILE A 185 -0.83 -1.27 -7.18
C ILE A 185 0.24 -1.84 -6.27
N ARG A 186 1.36 -2.26 -6.87
CA ARG A 186 2.39 -3.03 -6.17
C ARG A 186 3.70 -2.24 -6.03
N MET A 187 4.04 -1.88 -4.79
CA MET A 187 5.26 -1.16 -4.40
C MET A 187 5.75 -1.66 -3.04
N ASP A 188 7.08 -1.71 -2.85
CA ASP A 188 7.68 -2.33 -1.67
C ASP A 188 7.88 -1.35 -0.50
N PHE A 189 8.38 -0.14 -0.75
CA PHE A 189 8.69 0.89 0.26
C PHE A 189 9.71 0.51 1.36
N TYR A 190 10.25 -0.71 1.38
CA TYR A 190 11.27 -1.13 2.35
C TYR A 190 12.69 -1.25 1.78
N LYS A 191 12.88 -1.09 0.46
CA LYS A 191 14.19 -1.19 -0.20
C LYS A 191 14.74 0.19 -0.47
N ALA A 192 15.93 0.48 0.03
CA ALA A 192 16.58 1.78 -0.19
C ALA A 192 16.76 2.08 -1.70
N ALA A 193 17.03 1.05 -2.50
CA ALA A 193 17.24 1.19 -3.93
C ALA A 193 15.98 1.66 -4.72
N THR A 194 14.77 1.38 -4.21
CA THR A 194 13.51 1.73 -4.91
C THR A 194 12.67 2.77 -4.19
N LEU A 195 12.89 2.98 -2.89
CA LEU A 195 12.06 3.83 -2.04
C LEU A 195 11.82 5.24 -2.63
N ARG A 196 12.88 5.88 -3.13
CA ARG A 196 12.78 7.23 -3.71
C ARG A 196 11.86 7.27 -4.93
N ASP A 197 12.01 6.29 -5.83
CA ASP A 197 11.19 6.18 -7.05
C ASP A 197 9.75 5.78 -6.73
N GLU A 198 9.55 4.92 -5.73
CA GLU A 198 8.22 4.53 -5.25
C GLU A 198 7.47 5.71 -4.63
N MET A 199 8.16 6.57 -3.86
CA MET A 199 7.58 7.80 -3.33
C MET A 199 7.24 8.81 -4.42
N LEU A 200 8.09 8.93 -5.45
CA LEU A 200 7.81 9.75 -6.63
C LEU A 200 6.50 9.30 -7.30
N LYS A 201 6.44 8.00 -7.64
CA LYS A 201 5.31 7.35 -8.27
C LYS A 201 4.02 7.48 -7.46
N LEU A 202 4.06 7.21 -6.16
CA LEU A 202 2.88 7.31 -5.30
C LEU A 202 2.40 8.75 -5.16
N GLY A 203 3.33 9.71 -5.05
CA GLY A 203 3.02 11.13 -5.03
C GLY A 203 2.29 11.61 -6.29
N ASP A 204 2.75 11.18 -7.47
CA ASP A 204 2.08 11.44 -8.74
C ASP A 204 0.71 10.75 -8.81
N LEU A 205 0.65 9.49 -8.37
CA LEU A 205 -0.57 8.69 -8.41
C LEU A 205 -1.70 9.33 -7.59
N LEU A 206 -1.36 9.82 -6.39
CA LEU A 206 -2.31 10.38 -5.43
C LEU A 206 -2.54 11.90 -5.57
N ASP A 207 -1.97 12.54 -6.60
CA ASP A 207 -2.03 13.99 -6.82
C ASP A 207 -1.51 14.78 -5.60
N ARG A 208 -0.39 14.33 -5.02
CA ARG A 208 0.29 14.98 -3.88
C ARG A 208 1.72 15.37 -4.23
N THR A 209 1.87 16.03 -5.37
CA THR A 209 3.16 16.44 -5.93
C THR A 209 3.95 17.36 -5.00
N GLU A 210 3.30 18.30 -4.31
CA GLU A 210 4.01 19.21 -3.40
C GLU A 210 4.57 18.50 -2.16
N LEU A 211 3.77 17.62 -1.52
CA LEU A 211 4.24 16.85 -0.36
C LEU A 211 5.28 15.80 -0.76
N ARG A 212 5.09 15.18 -1.94
CA ARG A 212 6.09 14.31 -2.54
C ARG A 212 7.41 15.06 -2.72
N ASP A 213 7.40 16.24 -3.32
CA ASP A 213 8.63 17.01 -3.57
C ASP A 213 9.32 17.41 -2.27
N GLN A 214 8.55 17.81 -1.25
CA GLN A 214 9.09 18.08 0.09
C GLN A 214 9.74 16.85 0.72
N TYR A 215 9.08 15.68 0.62
CA TYR A 215 9.64 14.43 1.12
C TYR A 215 10.91 14.05 0.37
N LEU A 216 10.92 14.16 -0.96
CA LEU A 216 12.07 13.80 -1.79
C LEU A 216 13.25 14.75 -1.55
N GLU A 217 13.01 16.04 -1.36
CA GLU A 217 14.05 17.00 -0.97
C GLU A 217 14.67 16.65 0.39
N TRP A 218 13.83 16.35 1.38
CA TRP A 218 14.28 15.88 2.70
C TRP A 218 15.09 14.58 2.59
N TYR A 219 14.57 13.61 1.85
CA TYR A 219 15.21 12.31 1.64
C TYR A 219 16.58 12.47 0.97
N ASP A 220 16.64 13.20 -0.14
CA ASP A 220 17.85 13.44 -0.92
C ASP A 220 18.91 14.16 -0.10
N GLN A 221 18.51 15.13 0.74
CA GLN A 221 19.44 15.83 1.63
C GLN A 221 20.24 14.85 2.51
N TYR A 222 19.56 13.93 3.19
CA TYR A 222 20.21 13.00 4.12
C TYR A 222 20.97 11.89 3.38
N VAL A 223 20.38 11.33 2.32
CA VAL A 223 21.03 10.27 1.55
C VAL A 223 22.28 10.80 0.83
N ASP A 224 22.25 12.02 0.29
CA ASP A 224 23.42 12.65 -0.32
C ASP A 224 24.52 12.94 0.71
N GLU A 225 24.15 13.40 1.91
CA GLU A 225 25.12 13.64 2.99
C GLU A 225 25.85 12.36 3.37
N ILE A 226 25.11 11.25 3.54
CA ILE A 226 25.68 9.94 3.83
C ILE A 226 26.54 9.47 2.67
N SER A 227 26.01 9.52 1.44
CA SER A 227 26.68 9.05 0.22
C SER A 227 28.02 9.75 0.00
N LYS A 228 28.09 11.07 0.22
CA LYS A 228 29.33 11.85 0.12
C LYS A 228 30.37 11.40 1.15
N ARG A 229 29.96 11.18 2.40
CA ARG A 229 30.88 10.74 3.46
C ARG A 229 31.42 9.33 3.21
N VAL A 230 30.55 8.40 2.81
CA VAL A 230 30.96 6.99 2.63
C VAL A 230 31.81 6.81 1.37
N ALA A 231 31.65 7.67 0.35
CA ALA A 231 32.49 7.65 -0.85
C ALA A 231 33.96 8.00 -0.59
N GLU A 232 34.26 8.67 0.53
CA GLU A 232 35.62 9.00 0.94
C GLU A 232 36.32 7.85 1.70
N ILE A 233 35.59 6.78 2.05
CA ILE A 233 36.13 5.64 2.80
C ILE A 233 36.90 4.72 1.83
N PRO A 234 38.22 4.51 2.02
CA PRO A 234 38.97 3.54 1.23
C PRO A 234 38.41 2.13 1.39
N GLU A 235 38.47 1.31 0.34
CA GLU A 235 37.89 -0.04 0.31
C GLU A 235 38.40 -0.91 1.47
N GLU A 236 39.70 -0.83 1.75
CA GLU A 236 40.37 -1.56 2.84
C GLU A 236 39.92 -1.13 4.25
N ASN A 237 39.25 0.01 4.37
CA ASN A 237 38.78 0.57 5.64
C ASN A 237 37.26 0.45 5.80
N LYS A 238 36.55 -0.15 4.84
CA LYS A 238 35.11 -0.36 4.96
C LYS A 238 34.82 -1.42 6.02
N THR A 239 33.87 -1.10 6.90
CA THR A 239 33.43 -2.00 7.98
C THR A 239 32.82 -3.27 7.39
N ARG A 240 33.32 -4.44 7.80
CA ARG A 240 32.72 -5.74 7.49
C ARG A 240 31.54 -5.99 8.41
N VAL A 241 30.36 -6.18 7.83
CA VAL A 241 29.10 -6.30 8.57
C VAL A 241 28.46 -7.65 8.31
N PHE A 242 28.02 -8.32 9.37
CA PHE A 242 27.06 -9.42 9.25
C PHE A 242 25.66 -8.93 9.62
N ILE A 243 24.71 -9.10 8.71
CA ILE A 243 23.31 -8.73 8.94
C ILE A 243 22.55 -9.95 9.43
N ASP A 244 22.20 -9.92 10.71
CA ASP A 244 21.66 -11.04 11.45
C ASP A 244 20.14 -10.94 11.58
N GLY A 245 19.45 -11.73 10.77
CA GLY A 245 18.00 -11.92 10.82
C GLY A 245 17.51 -12.82 11.95
N GLY A 246 18.39 -13.27 12.85
CA GLY A 246 18.05 -14.13 13.97
C GLY A 246 18.34 -15.61 13.72
N LYS A 247 17.60 -16.48 14.42
CA LYS A 247 17.73 -17.94 14.28
C LYS A 247 17.37 -18.39 12.85
N GLY A 248 18.23 -19.19 12.23
CA GLY A 248 17.95 -19.77 10.92
C GLY A 248 16.74 -20.71 10.92
N LYS A 249 16.14 -20.92 9.74
CA LYS A 249 14.96 -21.78 9.57
C LYS A 249 15.28 -23.26 9.69
N THR A 250 16.50 -23.64 9.34
CA THR A 250 17.00 -25.01 9.24
C THR A 250 18.26 -25.18 10.08
N PHE A 251 19.20 -24.24 10.00
CA PHE A 251 20.47 -24.28 10.73
C PHE A 251 21.01 -22.88 11.03
N GLY A 252 21.99 -22.80 11.93
CA GLY A 252 22.77 -21.60 12.22
C GLY A 252 21.95 -20.30 12.39
N ARG A 253 22.40 -19.25 11.69
CA ARG A 253 21.78 -17.90 11.70
C ARG A 253 21.14 -17.59 10.36
N ARG A 254 20.15 -16.70 10.38
CA ARG A 254 19.51 -16.17 9.18
C ARG A 254 20.30 -14.95 8.68
N ALA A 255 21.00 -15.07 7.56
CA ALA A 255 21.67 -13.96 6.90
C ALA A 255 20.72 -13.21 5.95
N TYR A 256 20.79 -11.87 5.97
CA TYR A 256 20.12 -11.02 5.00
C TYR A 256 21.17 -10.49 4.01
N SER A 257 21.07 -10.92 2.76
CA SER A 257 22.07 -10.66 1.71
C SER A 257 21.44 -9.91 0.52
N THR A 258 22.13 -9.90 -0.61
CA THR A 258 21.73 -9.24 -1.87
C THR A 258 20.26 -9.47 -2.19
N GLY A 259 19.54 -8.38 -2.50
CA GLY A 259 18.10 -8.37 -2.76
C GLY A 259 17.21 -8.20 -1.52
N THR A 260 17.80 -7.97 -0.33
CA THR A 260 17.08 -7.60 0.90
C THR A 260 17.30 -6.13 1.26
N GLY A 261 16.29 -5.48 1.86
CA GLY A 261 16.39 -4.05 2.22
C GLY A 261 17.49 -3.75 3.24
N MET A 262 17.77 -4.66 4.18
CA MET A 262 18.87 -4.47 5.14
C MET A 262 20.25 -4.54 4.49
N HIS A 263 20.42 -5.41 3.49
CA HIS A 263 21.65 -5.43 2.69
C HIS A 263 21.83 -4.09 1.96
N ASP A 264 20.78 -3.58 1.31
CA ASP A 264 20.82 -2.28 0.64
C ASP A 264 21.24 -1.17 1.61
N LEU A 265 20.65 -1.14 2.82
CA LEU A 265 21.02 -0.17 3.87
C LEU A 265 22.47 -0.29 4.32
N CYS A 266 22.99 -1.52 4.47
CA CYS A 266 24.40 -1.74 4.80
C CYS A 266 25.33 -1.15 3.75
N VAL A 267 25.05 -1.41 2.46
CA VAL A 267 25.86 -0.91 1.35
C VAL A 267 25.73 0.62 1.24
N CYS A 268 24.52 1.18 1.36
CA CYS A 268 24.30 2.63 1.39
C CYS A 268 25.04 3.33 2.54
N ALA A 269 25.22 2.64 3.67
CA ALA A 269 25.99 3.15 4.81
C ALA A 269 27.52 2.95 4.66
N GLY A 270 28.01 2.42 3.53
CA GLY A 270 29.43 2.20 3.27
C GLY A 270 30.00 0.90 3.85
N GLY A 271 29.15 0.00 4.36
CA GLY A 271 29.56 -1.29 4.89
C GLY A 271 29.69 -2.36 3.81
N VAL A 272 30.51 -3.37 4.09
CA VAL A 272 30.65 -4.60 3.28
C VAL A 272 29.89 -5.72 3.98
N ASN A 273 28.78 -6.17 3.40
CA ASN A 273 28.04 -7.29 3.96
C ASN A 273 28.79 -8.60 3.70
N ILE A 274 29.25 -9.28 4.75
CA ILE A 274 30.05 -10.51 4.59
C ILE A 274 29.28 -11.67 3.93
N ALA A 275 27.95 -11.62 3.91
CA ALA A 275 27.10 -12.63 3.27
C ALA A 275 26.91 -12.37 1.77
N GLU A 276 27.30 -11.19 1.27
CA GLU A 276 27.24 -10.86 -0.14
C GLU A 276 28.11 -11.82 -0.97
N GLY A 277 27.56 -12.35 -2.05
CA GLY A 277 28.22 -13.35 -2.90
C GLY A 277 28.36 -14.75 -2.28
N TYR A 278 28.10 -14.93 -0.98
CA TYR A 278 28.04 -16.24 -0.33
C TYR A 278 26.63 -16.85 -0.39
N VAL A 279 25.61 -16.04 -0.10
CA VAL A 279 24.19 -16.41 -0.20
C VAL A 279 23.38 -15.26 -0.80
N GLU A 280 22.17 -15.55 -1.28
CA GLU A 280 21.24 -14.54 -1.81
C GLU A 280 19.97 -14.42 -0.97
N GLY A 281 19.39 -13.22 -0.95
CA GLY A 281 18.13 -12.95 -0.29
C GLY A 281 18.17 -13.27 1.20
N TYR A 282 17.18 -14.03 1.66
CA TYR A 282 17.08 -14.51 3.03
C TYR A 282 17.54 -15.97 3.09
N ALA A 283 18.70 -16.24 3.67
CA ALA A 283 19.31 -17.57 3.69
C ALA A 283 19.83 -17.94 5.08
N ASP A 284 19.97 -19.24 5.34
CA ASP A 284 20.62 -19.72 6.56
C ASP A 284 22.11 -19.89 6.30
N VAL A 285 22.94 -19.54 7.30
CA VAL A 285 24.40 -19.67 7.27
C VAL A 285 24.89 -20.30 8.58
N GLU A 286 25.98 -21.06 8.50
CA GLU A 286 26.57 -21.71 9.68
C GLU A 286 27.20 -20.68 10.62
N THR A 287 27.05 -20.89 11.93
CA THR A 287 27.65 -19.98 12.94
C THR A 287 29.17 -19.99 12.85
N GLU A 288 29.78 -21.15 12.59
CA GLU A 288 31.20 -21.33 12.38
C GLU A 288 31.72 -20.56 11.16
N TRP A 289 30.90 -20.43 10.10
CA TRP A 289 31.25 -19.61 8.95
C TRP A 289 31.29 -18.13 9.32
N ILE A 290 30.32 -17.64 10.11
CA ILE A 290 30.33 -16.24 10.61
C ILE A 290 31.58 -15.97 11.45
N LEU A 291 31.93 -16.90 12.35
CA LEU A 291 33.12 -16.80 13.19
C LEU A 291 34.41 -16.79 12.35
N HIS A 292 34.45 -17.59 11.29
CA HIS A 292 35.58 -17.63 10.36
C HIS A 292 35.71 -16.33 9.55
N GLU A 293 34.59 -15.79 9.05
CA GLU A 293 34.57 -14.51 8.33
C GLU A 293 34.91 -13.31 9.20
N ASN A 294 34.76 -13.45 10.53
CA ASN A 294 35.17 -12.48 11.54
C ASN A 294 34.74 -11.04 11.17
N PRO A 295 33.43 -10.76 11.09
CA PRO A 295 32.93 -9.42 10.79
C PRO A 295 33.31 -8.43 11.91
N ASP A 296 33.52 -7.17 11.55
CA ASP A 296 33.79 -6.09 12.51
C ASP A 296 32.53 -5.75 13.33
N VAL A 297 31.35 -5.86 12.71
CA VAL A 297 30.06 -5.52 13.31
C VAL A 297 29.01 -6.58 12.96
N ILE A 298 28.18 -6.93 13.93
CA ILE A 298 26.95 -7.70 13.71
C ILE A 298 25.76 -6.76 13.94
N VAL A 299 24.90 -6.63 12.93
CA VAL A 299 23.67 -5.82 13.01
C VAL A 299 22.48 -6.76 13.05
N GLY A 300 21.77 -6.78 14.18
CA GLY A 300 20.58 -7.61 14.38
C GLY A 300 19.27 -6.81 14.38
N ILE A 301 18.15 -7.49 14.15
CA ILE A 301 16.81 -6.91 14.27
C ILE A 301 16.15 -7.40 15.55
N SER A 302 15.68 -6.47 16.38
CA SER A 302 14.86 -6.79 17.56
C SER A 302 13.43 -6.29 17.36
N TYR A 303 12.47 -7.17 17.64
CA TYR A 303 11.05 -6.83 17.79
C TYR A 303 10.64 -6.76 19.27
N LYS A 304 11.61 -6.84 20.18
CA LYS A 304 11.45 -6.75 21.62
C LYS A 304 11.94 -5.36 22.07
N GLY A 305 11.00 -4.44 22.28
CA GLY A 305 11.24 -3.02 22.57
C GLY A 305 10.60 -2.10 21.54
N GLY A 306 10.90 -0.79 21.58
CA GLY A 306 10.49 0.18 20.57
C GLY A 306 9.95 1.49 21.14
N TYR A 307 9.37 2.34 20.29
CA TYR A 307 8.80 3.65 20.66
C TYR A 307 7.65 3.58 21.68
N GLU A 308 7.21 2.38 22.01
CA GLU A 308 6.14 2.12 22.95
C GLU A 308 6.58 2.09 24.41
N THR A 309 7.88 1.89 24.66
CA THR A 309 8.41 1.62 25.99
C THR A 309 9.84 2.15 26.14
N ASP A 310 10.12 2.78 27.29
CA ASP A 310 11.49 3.14 27.70
C ASP A 310 12.22 1.95 28.37
N ASP A 311 11.52 0.83 28.60
CA ASP A 311 12.09 -0.37 29.19
C ASP A 311 12.88 -1.19 28.15
N SER A 312 14.21 -1.08 28.25
CA SER A 312 15.17 -1.82 27.42
C SER A 312 15.37 -3.29 27.84
N THR A 313 14.72 -3.78 28.90
CA THR A 313 14.97 -5.13 29.45
C THR A 313 14.73 -6.22 28.41
N LEU A 314 13.60 -6.17 27.70
CA LEU A 314 13.28 -7.17 26.68
C LEU A 314 14.24 -7.15 25.49
N MET A 315 14.86 -5.99 25.20
CA MET A 315 15.87 -5.86 24.16
C MET A 315 17.19 -6.50 24.63
N LYS A 316 17.61 -6.25 25.88
CA LYS A 316 18.81 -6.88 26.46
C LYS A 316 18.69 -8.41 26.48
N GLU A 317 17.55 -8.93 26.96
CA GLU A 317 17.24 -10.38 26.95
C GLU A 317 17.20 -11.01 25.55
N HIS A 318 17.05 -10.23 24.49
CA HIS A 318 17.07 -10.78 23.12
C HIS A 318 18.50 -11.10 22.65
N TYR A 319 19.48 -10.36 23.15
CA TYR A 319 20.88 -10.43 22.72
C TYR A 319 21.80 -11.11 23.75
N ASP A 320 21.38 -11.20 25.02
CA ASP A 320 22.00 -12.03 26.06
C ASP A 320 21.66 -13.53 25.87
#